data_AF-A0A9P9HEH1-F1
#
_entry.id   AF-A0A9P9HEH1-F1
#
_cell.length_a   1.000
_cell.length_b   1.000
_cell.length_c   1.000
_cell.angle_alpha   90.00
_cell.angle_beta   90.00
_cell.angle_gamma   90.00
#
_symmetry.space_group_name_H-M   'P 1'
#
loop_
_entity.id
_entity.type
_entity.pdbx_description
1 polymer ?
#
loop_
_entity_poly.entity_id
_entity_poly.type
_entity_poly.pdbx_seq_one_letter_code
_entity_poly.pdbx_strand_id
1 'polypeptide(L)'
;MASQSTCVYEGAEEDHSSFDPASIAILERLNQVLESELNSDDLTAPAGILRVEYILAWPILAGIVAPNYILEALSDTKAHRGNASSLNSGTDNPPAASAAVTPLEVDEKDIPRLVRQFLQHVHPVNPILDVDAIYADSLRISETGITCDGESCIVLIACALGCLAKPYDAMVTSPSETSPGSSLESQSEELETARAYFDLARQRLGLLDQSLLAAQCQFFAGVYYMFTLAPLRAWSQFEHAANIFYIHWKYQSPDNLKQAHLARSVQSFYWSCLKSQVELGLDVYLPQSVLKDLNDAGSELPMPPELDACPPR
;
A
#
# COMPACT_ATOMS: atom_id res chain seq x y z
N MET A 1 -37.50 21.99 20.33
CA MET A 1 -37.05 23.31 19.85
C MET A 1 -35.58 23.19 19.53
N ALA A 2 -35.24 22.98 18.26
CA ALA A 2 -33.86 22.87 17.82
C ALA A 2 -33.27 24.28 17.72
N SER A 3 -32.17 24.53 18.43
CA SER A 3 -31.39 25.76 18.31
C SER A 3 -30.67 25.75 16.97
N GLN A 4 -31.10 26.61 16.04
CA GLN A 4 -30.34 26.90 14.82
C GLN A 4 -29.26 27.90 15.19
N SER A 5 -28.04 27.39 15.40
CA SER A 5 -26.85 28.24 15.57
C SER A 5 -26.34 28.59 14.17
N THR A 6 -26.70 29.76 13.67
CA THR A 6 -26.15 30.30 12.42
C THR A 6 -24.81 30.97 12.73
N CYS A 7 -23.71 30.47 12.17
CA CYS A 7 -22.41 31.11 12.28
C CYS A 7 -22.39 32.30 11.32
N VAL A 8 -22.46 33.52 11.84
CA VAL A 8 -22.31 34.76 11.07
C VAL A 8 -20.84 35.15 11.16
N TYR A 9 -20.12 35.08 10.04
CA TYR A 9 -18.80 35.69 9.93
C TYR A 9 -18.98 37.21 9.86
N GLU A 10 -18.57 37.93 10.90
CA GLU A 10 -18.36 39.39 10.81
C GLU A 10 -17.15 39.64 9.90
N GLY A 11 -17.43 39.83 8.62
CA GLY A 11 -16.41 40.09 7.60
C GLY A 11 -16.98 40.19 6.18
N ALA A 12 -18.22 40.63 6.03
CA ALA A 12 -18.86 40.88 4.73
C ALA A 12 -18.67 42.33 4.26
N GLU A 13 -17.58 42.98 4.67
CA GLU A 13 -17.11 44.21 4.04
C GLU A 13 -15.74 43.91 3.41
N GLU A 14 -15.70 43.96 2.08
CA GLU A 14 -14.56 43.72 1.19
C GLU A 14 -13.45 44.75 1.39
N ASP A 15 -12.82 44.79 2.57
CA ASP A 15 -11.70 45.70 2.82
C ASP A 15 -10.39 45.05 2.34
N HIS A 16 -10.12 45.16 1.04
CA HIS A 16 -8.91 44.66 0.40
C HIS A 16 -7.69 45.59 0.56
N SER A 17 -7.78 46.63 1.41
CA SER A 17 -6.75 47.67 1.57
C SER A 17 -5.39 47.16 2.08
N SER A 18 -5.32 45.93 2.61
CA SER A 18 -4.09 45.31 3.09
C SER A 18 -3.30 44.54 2.03
N PHE A 19 -3.91 44.25 0.87
CA PHE A 19 -3.28 43.46 -0.19
C PHE A 19 -2.63 44.38 -1.24
N ASP A 20 -1.44 44.00 -1.71
CA ASP A 20 -0.83 44.69 -2.84
C ASP A 20 -1.62 44.40 -4.15
N PRO A 21 -1.51 45.25 -5.17
CA PRO A 21 -2.27 45.11 -6.41
C PRO A 21 -2.07 43.78 -7.15
N ALA A 22 -0.90 43.14 -6.99
CA ALA A 22 -0.65 41.84 -7.61
C ALA A 22 -1.37 40.73 -6.85
N SER A 23 -1.39 40.79 -5.52
CA SER A 23 -2.17 39.86 -4.69
C SER A 23 -3.68 39.95 -4.99
N ILE A 24 -4.22 41.17 -5.16
CA ILE A 24 -5.61 41.38 -5.54
C ILE A 24 -5.90 40.77 -6.92
N ALA A 25 -5.03 41.03 -7.91
CA ALA A 25 -5.19 40.48 -9.25
C ALA A 25 -5.12 38.94 -9.30
N ILE A 26 -4.32 38.32 -8.42
CA ILE A 26 -4.26 36.86 -8.28
C ILE A 26 -5.56 36.32 -7.68
N LEU A 27 -6.06 36.93 -6.60
CA LEU A 27 -7.32 36.54 -5.96
C LEU A 27 -8.51 36.68 -6.91
N GLU A 28 -8.57 37.76 -7.68
CA GLU A 28 -9.61 38.00 -8.68
C GLU A 28 -9.57 36.94 -9.81
N ARG A 29 -8.37 36.58 -10.27
CA ARG A 29 -8.20 35.48 -11.24
C ARG A 29 -8.62 34.12 -10.69
N LEU A 30 -8.28 33.84 -9.43
CA LEU A 30 -8.66 32.59 -8.77
C LEU A 30 -10.18 32.51 -8.60
N ASN A 31 -10.84 33.60 -8.20
CA ASN A 31 -12.30 33.66 -8.14
C ASN A 31 -12.94 33.47 -9.52
N GLN A 32 -12.40 34.11 -10.57
CA GLN A 32 -12.90 33.90 -11.94
C GLN A 32 -12.79 32.44 -12.40
N VAL A 33 -11.68 31.76 -12.09
CA VAL A 33 -11.50 30.35 -12.41
C VAL A 33 -12.48 29.51 -11.59
N LEU A 34 -12.62 29.78 -10.29
CA LEU A 34 -13.53 29.07 -9.40
C LEU A 34 -15.00 29.23 -9.83
N GLU A 35 -15.43 30.43 -10.19
CA GLU A 35 -16.78 30.71 -10.71
C GLU A 35 -17.02 30.06 -12.08
N SER A 36 -15.98 29.97 -12.92
CA SER A 36 -16.09 29.27 -14.21
C SER A 36 -16.25 27.76 -14.05
N GLU A 37 -15.61 27.17 -13.03
CA GLU A 37 -15.65 25.74 -12.69
C GLU A 37 -16.91 25.37 -11.88
N LEU A 38 -17.45 26.28 -11.07
CA LEU A 38 -18.70 26.08 -10.29
C LEU A 38 -19.97 26.18 -11.16
N ASN A 39 -19.90 26.89 -12.29
CA ASN A 39 -21.02 27.02 -13.25
C ASN A 39 -21.09 25.86 -14.26
N SER A 40 -20.08 24.99 -14.34
CA SER A 40 -20.27 23.67 -14.90
C SER A 40 -21.00 22.81 -13.87
N ASP A 41 -22.19 22.32 -14.22
CA ASP A 41 -23.04 21.40 -13.43
C ASP A 41 -22.37 20.03 -13.07
N ASP A 42 -21.06 19.93 -13.28
CA ASP A 42 -20.26 18.77 -12.98
C ASP A 42 -19.49 19.05 -11.68
N LEU A 43 -20.06 18.66 -10.53
CA LEU A 43 -19.43 18.71 -9.20
C LEU A 43 -18.20 17.79 -9.06
N THR A 44 -17.61 17.37 -10.18
CA THR A 44 -16.35 16.66 -10.24
C THR A 44 -15.25 17.72 -10.21
N ALA A 45 -14.59 17.91 -9.05
CA ALA A 45 -13.41 18.78 -8.93
C ALA A 45 -12.50 18.60 -10.16
N PRO A 46 -11.95 19.68 -10.77
CA PRO A 46 -11.23 19.61 -12.03
C PRO A 46 -10.12 18.59 -11.88
N ALA A 47 -10.36 17.41 -12.45
CA ALA A 47 -9.59 16.22 -12.17
C ALA A 47 -8.14 16.39 -12.66
N GLY A 48 -7.83 17.47 -13.38
CA GLY A 48 -6.49 17.84 -13.82
C GLY A 48 -5.59 18.48 -12.76
N ILE A 49 -6.12 19.23 -11.78
CA ILE A 49 -5.25 19.90 -10.78
C ILE A 49 -4.72 18.89 -9.75
N LEU A 50 -5.43 17.78 -9.55
CA LEU A 50 -5.06 16.71 -8.62
C LEU A 50 -4.12 15.66 -9.23
N ARG A 51 -3.84 15.66 -10.55
CA ARG A 51 -2.98 14.61 -11.13
C ARG A 51 -1.52 14.99 -11.03
N VAL A 52 -0.73 14.01 -10.60
CA VAL A 52 0.73 14.05 -10.71
C VAL A 52 1.17 14.23 -12.17
N GLU A 53 0.45 13.67 -13.13
CA GLU A 53 0.71 13.84 -14.58
C GLU A 53 0.80 15.30 -15.02
N TYR A 54 -0.07 16.16 -14.48
CA TYR A 54 -0.06 17.58 -14.84
C TYR A 54 1.17 18.29 -14.27
N ILE A 55 1.61 17.92 -13.07
CA ILE A 55 2.85 18.41 -12.48
C ILE A 55 4.03 17.92 -13.33
N LEU A 56 4.07 16.64 -13.68
CA LEU A 56 5.14 16.06 -14.52
C LEU A 56 5.18 16.63 -15.94
N ALA A 57 4.04 17.14 -16.45
CA ALA A 57 3.95 17.84 -17.71
C ALA A 57 4.40 19.31 -17.64
N TRP A 58 4.80 19.82 -16.46
CA TRP A 58 5.28 21.19 -16.35
C TRP A 58 6.51 21.42 -17.24
N PRO A 59 6.62 22.59 -17.89
CA PRO A 59 7.74 22.89 -18.79
C PRO A 59 9.12 22.73 -18.15
N ILE A 60 9.23 22.94 -16.83
CA ILE A 60 10.47 22.76 -16.07
C ILE A 60 10.90 21.29 -15.92
N LEU A 61 9.96 20.36 -16.03
CA LEU A 61 10.20 18.91 -15.98
C LEU A 61 10.24 18.27 -17.38
N ALA A 62 10.03 19.07 -18.44
CA ALA A 62 10.08 18.59 -19.81
C ALA A 62 11.46 17.96 -20.13
N GLY A 63 11.44 16.70 -20.59
CA GLY A 63 12.65 15.95 -20.91
C GLY A 63 13.33 15.27 -19.71
N ILE A 64 12.87 15.51 -18.48
CA ILE A 64 13.35 14.81 -17.27
C ILE A 64 12.62 13.48 -17.10
N VAL A 65 11.30 13.49 -17.33
CA VAL A 65 10.44 12.29 -17.23
C VAL A 65 10.00 11.88 -18.63
N ALA A 66 10.25 10.62 -18.98
CA ALA A 66 9.82 10.08 -20.26
C ALA A 66 8.28 9.98 -20.30
N PRO A 67 7.60 10.35 -21.40
CA PRO A 67 6.13 10.37 -21.46
C PRO A 67 5.46 9.00 -21.29
N ASN A 68 6.22 7.91 -21.38
CA ASN A 68 5.79 6.52 -21.18
C ASN A 68 6.13 5.96 -19.79
N TYR A 69 6.42 6.81 -18.80
CA TYR A 69 6.83 6.40 -17.46
C TYR A 69 5.86 5.42 -16.77
N ILE A 70 4.55 5.57 -17.01
CA ILE A 70 3.51 4.64 -16.50
C ILE A 70 3.67 3.25 -17.13
N LEU A 71 3.89 3.20 -18.44
CA LEU A 71 4.06 1.94 -19.17
C LEU A 71 5.41 1.28 -18.84
N GLU A 72 6.45 2.05 -18.58
CA GLU A 72 7.74 1.53 -18.11
C GLU A 72 7.62 0.93 -16.70
N ALA A 73 6.80 1.52 -15.82
CA ALA A 73 6.48 0.93 -14.52
C ALA A 73 5.66 -0.38 -14.62
N LEU A 74 4.85 -0.53 -15.67
CA LEU A 74 4.15 -1.77 -15.99
C LEU A 74 5.06 -2.82 -16.64
N SER A 75 6.02 -2.37 -17.43
CA SER A 75 6.87 -3.25 -18.23
C SER A 75 7.86 -3.99 -17.34
N ASP A 76 7.93 -5.31 -17.49
CA ASP A 76 8.94 -6.17 -16.86
C ASP A 76 10.38 -5.90 -17.37
N THR A 77 10.68 -4.76 -17.98
CA THR A 77 11.98 -4.50 -18.64
C THR A 77 13.18 -4.54 -17.68
N LYS A 78 12.96 -4.44 -16.36
CA LYS A 78 13.98 -4.69 -15.33
C LYS A 78 13.91 -6.09 -14.69
N ALA A 79 12.80 -6.81 -14.84
CA ALA A 79 12.70 -8.19 -14.42
C ALA A 79 13.02 -9.09 -15.64
N HIS A 80 14.22 -9.69 -15.66
CA HIS A 80 14.64 -10.72 -16.61
C HIS A 80 15.33 -10.27 -17.92
N ARG A 81 16.34 -9.39 -17.86
CA ARG A 81 17.51 -9.56 -18.75
C ARG A 81 18.42 -10.70 -18.22
N GLY A 82 17.80 -11.85 -18.03
CA GLY A 82 18.38 -13.08 -17.55
C GLY A 82 17.38 -14.18 -17.84
N ASN A 83 17.61 -14.90 -18.93
CA ASN A 83 16.98 -16.18 -19.27
C ASN A 83 15.60 -16.12 -19.93
N ALA A 84 15.51 -15.47 -21.08
CA ALA A 84 14.67 -16.00 -22.17
C ALA A 84 15.58 -16.66 -23.20
N SER A 85 16.05 -17.88 -22.89
CA SER A 85 16.72 -18.74 -23.87
C SER A 85 15.71 -19.09 -24.95
N SER A 86 15.85 -18.42 -26.09
CA SER A 86 15.31 -18.83 -27.37
C SER A 86 15.70 -20.29 -27.63
N LEU A 87 14.69 -21.14 -27.84
CA LEU A 87 14.85 -22.48 -28.41
C LEU A 87 15.33 -22.35 -29.86
N ASN A 88 16.62 -22.10 -30.04
CA ASN A 88 17.28 -22.27 -31.33
C ASN A 88 18.35 -23.36 -31.17
N SER A 89 18.12 -24.50 -31.82
CA SER A 89 19.10 -25.57 -31.95
C SER A 89 20.30 -25.11 -32.76
N GLY A 90 21.52 -25.44 -32.32
CA GLY A 90 22.72 -25.37 -33.15
C GLY A 90 23.97 -25.00 -32.36
N THR A 91 24.71 -26.02 -31.95
CA THR A 91 26.20 -26.10 -31.89
C THR A 91 27.01 -24.79 -31.88
N ASP A 92 27.70 -24.54 -30.75
CA ASP A 92 29.16 -24.36 -30.63
C ASP A 92 29.61 -23.26 -29.63
N ASN A 93 30.37 -23.72 -28.62
CA ASN A 93 31.28 -23.02 -27.69
C ASN A 93 30.72 -22.05 -26.61
N PRO A 94 31.13 -22.21 -25.33
CA PRO A 94 30.79 -21.26 -24.27
C PRO A 94 31.83 -20.14 -24.16
N PRO A 95 31.45 -18.86 -23.99
CA PRO A 95 32.28 -17.89 -23.32
C PRO A 95 32.02 -17.95 -21.81
N ALA A 96 33.12 -17.95 -21.05
CA ALA A 96 33.14 -17.89 -19.61
C ALA A 96 32.53 -16.59 -19.05
N ALA A 97 32.05 -16.69 -17.81
CA ALA A 97 31.66 -15.62 -16.89
C ALA A 97 30.32 -14.90 -17.15
N SER A 98 29.22 -15.62 -16.90
CA SER A 98 28.06 -15.04 -16.23
C SER A 98 28.16 -15.47 -14.77
N ALA A 99 28.43 -14.52 -13.88
CA ALA A 99 28.23 -14.75 -12.45
C ALA A 99 26.75 -15.08 -12.26
N ALA A 100 26.44 -16.36 -12.09
CA ALA A 100 25.14 -16.79 -11.65
C ALA A 100 24.91 -16.12 -10.30
N VAL A 101 24.02 -15.12 -10.26
CA VAL A 101 23.51 -14.58 -9.00
C VAL A 101 22.80 -15.76 -8.34
N THR A 102 23.46 -16.38 -7.39
CA THR A 102 22.83 -17.37 -6.51
C THR A 102 21.65 -16.67 -5.86
N PRO A 103 20.43 -17.25 -5.89
CA PRO A 103 19.30 -16.71 -5.16
C PRO A 103 19.74 -16.47 -3.71
N LEU A 104 19.56 -15.25 -3.21
CA LEU A 104 19.85 -14.95 -1.81
C LEU A 104 19.04 -15.92 -0.95
N GLU A 105 19.74 -16.75 -0.18
CA GLU A 105 19.10 -17.73 0.68
C GLU A 105 18.45 -17.00 1.85
N VAL A 106 17.16 -17.21 2.03
CA VAL A 106 16.38 -16.60 3.11
C VAL A 106 16.77 -17.25 4.42
N ASP A 107 17.23 -16.47 5.41
CA ASP A 107 17.48 -16.99 6.75
C ASP A 107 16.16 -17.14 7.52
N GLU A 108 15.78 -18.39 7.77
CA GLU A 108 14.58 -18.72 8.54
C GLU A 108 14.66 -18.25 10.00
N LYS A 109 15.88 -18.09 10.55
CA LYS A 109 16.08 -17.63 11.94
C LYS A 109 15.77 -16.15 12.13
N ASP A 110 15.84 -15.38 11.05
CA ASP A 110 15.52 -13.96 11.07
C ASP A 110 14.01 -13.68 11.00
N ILE A 111 13.20 -14.67 10.60
CA ILE A 111 11.75 -14.53 10.41
C ILE A 111 11.06 -13.90 11.63
N PRO A 112 11.23 -14.39 12.88
CA PRO A 112 10.54 -13.82 14.04
C PRO A 112 10.94 -12.37 14.31
N ARG A 113 12.19 -11.99 13.98
CA ARG A 113 12.68 -10.61 14.14
C ARG A 113 12.02 -9.69 13.12
N LEU A 114 11.95 -10.10 11.86
CA LEU A 114 11.34 -9.33 10.78
C LEU A 114 9.83 -9.18 10.97
N VAL A 115 9.14 -10.23 11.42
CA VAL A 115 7.70 -10.16 11.74
C VAL A 115 7.42 -9.15 12.86
N ARG A 116 8.29 -9.06 13.89
CA ARG A 116 8.15 -8.01 14.91
C ARG A 116 8.28 -6.60 14.32
N GLN A 117 9.19 -6.38 13.35
CA GLN A 117 9.33 -5.09 12.68
C GLN A 117 8.07 -4.73 11.88
N PHE A 118 7.50 -5.70 11.16
CA PHE A 118 6.22 -5.55 10.48
C PHE A 118 5.09 -5.16 11.45
N LEU A 119 4.98 -5.87 12.59
CA LEU A 119 3.96 -5.60 13.60
C LEU A 119 4.11 -4.21 14.24
N GLN A 120 5.34 -3.68 14.32
CA GLN A 120 5.63 -2.37 14.89
C GLN A 120 5.37 -1.21 13.93
N HIS A 121 5.57 -1.41 12.62
CA HIS A 121 5.66 -0.31 11.67
C HIS A 121 4.63 -0.35 10.53
N VAL A 122 4.07 -1.51 10.20
CA VAL A 122 3.16 -1.67 9.06
C VAL A 122 1.75 -2.05 9.51
N HIS A 123 1.64 -3.00 10.43
CA HIS A 123 0.36 -3.46 10.98
C HIS A 123 -0.45 -2.36 11.67
N PRO A 124 0.13 -1.39 12.42
CA PRO A 124 -0.67 -0.35 13.08
C PRO A 124 -1.48 0.53 12.11
N VAL A 125 -1.03 0.65 10.86
CA VAL A 125 -1.71 1.39 9.79
C VAL A 125 -2.66 0.47 9.00
N ASN A 126 -2.49 -0.85 9.11
CA ASN A 126 -3.23 -1.87 8.38
C ASN A 126 -3.56 -3.07 9.31
N PRO A 127 -4.42 -2.89 10.33
CA PRO A 127 -4.63 -3.89 11.39
C PRO A 127 -5.56 -5.01 10.94
N ILE A 128 -5.20 -5.71 9.87
CA ILE A 128 -6.04 -6.74 9.23
C ILE A 128 -5.70 -8.16 9.68
N LEU A 129 -4.63 -8.34 10.47
CA LEU A 129 -4.14 -9.64 10.96
C LEU A 129 -4.28 -9.77 12.48
N ASP A 130 -4.44 -11.01 12.93
CA ASP A 130 -4.25 -11.39 14.33
C ASP A 130 -2.75 -11.35 14.68
N VAL A 131 -2.39 -10.56 15.69
CA VAL A 131 -0.99 -10.33 16.10
C VAL A 131 -0.37 -11.58 16.71
N ASP A 132 -1.13 -12.32 17.51
CA ASP A 132 -0.65 -13.51 18.21
C ASP A 132 -0.48 -14.67 17.23
N ALA A 133 -1.42 -14.83 16.29
CA ALA A 133 -1.38 -15.88 15.28
C ALA A 133 -0.18 -15.73 14.34
N ILE A 134 0.02 -14.54 13.75
CA ILE A 134 1.16 -14.34 12.83
C ILE A 134 2.51 -14.49 13.54
N TYR A 135 2.60 -14.07 14.81
CA TYR A 135 3.82 -14.23 15.57
C TYR A 135 4.07 -15.70 15.93
N ALA A 136 3.05 -16.46 16.31
CA ALA A 136 3.15 -17.89 16.55
C ALA A 136 3.57 -18.65 15.27
N ASP A 137 3.01 -18.30 14.11
CA ASP A 137 3.42 -18.87 12.82
C ASP A 137 4.86 -18.53 12.48
N SER A 138 5.32 -17.32 12.79
CA SER A 138 6.73 -16.93 12.59
C SER A 138 7.71 -17.80 13.37
N LEU A 139 7.36 -18.15 14.62
CA LEU A 139 8.17 -19.03 15.47
C LEU A 139 8.16 -20.46 14.93
N ARG A 140 6.98 -20.96 14.57
CA ARG A 140 6.82 -22.30 13.97
C ARG A 140 7.67 -22.43 12.71
N ILE A 141 7.59 -21.48 11.79
CA ILE A 141 8.34 -21.50 10.53
C ILE A 141 9.85 -21.44 10.78
N SER A 142 10.31 -20.66 11.78
CA SER A 142 11.73 -20.63 12.16
C SER A 142 12.26 -21.97 12.69
N GLU A 143 11.39 -22.85 13.18
CA GLU A 143 11.75 -24.16 13.73
C GLU A 143 11.55 -25.30 12.72
N THR A 144 10.45 -25.26 11.96
CA THR A 144 10.02 -26.34 11.05
C THR A 144 10.40 -26.11 9.59
N GLY A 145 10.84 -24.89 9.27
CA GLY A 145 11.08 -24.42 7.91
C GLY A 145 9.84 -23.91 7.19
N ILE A 146 10.07 -23.29 6.04
CA ILE A 146 9.02 -22.64 5.22
C ILE A 146 8.20 -23.69 4.44
N THR A 147 6.90 -23.75 4.71
CA THR A 147 5.94 -24.64 4.02
C THR A 147 5.28 -23.96 2.81
N CYS A 148 4.50 -24.72 2.03
CA CYS A 148 3.73 -24.20 0.88
C CYS A 148 2.25 -23.99 1.27
N ASP A 149 2.04 -23.31 2.39
CA ASP A 149 0.73 -22.97 2.96
C ASP A 149 0.50 -21.44 3.00
N GLY A 150 -0.72 -21.04 3.35
CA GLY A 150 -1.10 -19.62 3.43
C GLY A 150 -0.42 -18.89 4.57
N GLU A 151 -0.19 -19.57 5.68
CA GLU A 151 0.49 -19.06 6.87
C GLU A 151 1.94 -18.71 6.55
N SER A 152 2.67 -19.58 5.84
CA SER A 152 4.01 -19.24 5.35
C SER A 152 3.96 -18.10 4.33
N CYS A 153 2.95 -18.06 3.47
CA CYS A 153 2.80 -16.96 2.50
C CYS A 153 2.68 -15.61 3.20
N ILE A 154 1.77 -15.46 4.17
CA ILE A 154 1.58 -14.18 4.87
C ILE A 154 2.81 -13.81 5.71
N VAL A 155 3.47 -14.78 6.37
CA VAL A 155 4.67 -14.55 7.16
C VAL A 155 5.83 -14.07 6.28
N LEU A 156 6.02 -14.65 5.10
CA LEU A 156 7.06 -14.20 4.15
C LEU A 156 6.80 -12.77 3.65
N ILE A 157 5.54 -12.39 3.38
CA ILE A 157 5.18 -11.01 3.01
C ILE A 157 5.45 -10.06 4.19
N ALA A 158 5.08 -10.46 5.40
CA ALA A 158 5.39 -9.70 6.62
C ALA A 158 6.90 -9.53 6.82
N CYS A 159 7.71 -10.56 6.53
CA CYS A 159 9.17 -10.45 6.57
C CYS A 159 9.69 -9.43 5.55
N ALA A 160 9.23 -9.50 4.30
CA ALA A 160 9.59 -8.55 3.26
C ALA A 160 9.26 -7.10 3.64
N LEU A 161 8.08 -6.87 4.22
CA LEU A 161 7.66 -5.58 4.72
C LEU A 161 8.46 -5.15 5.96
N GLY A 162 8.79 -6.08 6.85
CA GLY A 162 9.63 -5.84 8.03
C GLY A 162 11.06 -5.41 7.68
N CYS A 163 11.62 -5.91 6.57
CA CYS A 163 12.89 -5.44 6.02
C CYS A 163 12.83 -3.97 5.57
N LEU A 164 11.71 -3.53 4.98
CA LEU A 164 11.57 -2.19 4.41
C LEU A 164 11.07 -1.15 5.42
N ALA A 165 10.33 -1.58 6.43
CA ALA A 165 9.68 -0.68 7.38
C ALA A 165 10.68 -0.16 8.42
N LYS A 166 10.94 1.15 8.40
CA LYS A 166 11.83 1.84 9.35
C LYS A 166 11.06 2.82 10.25
N PRO A 167 11.48 3.01 11.50
CA PRO A 167 10.96 4.09 12.32
C PRO A 167 11.31 5.44 11.70
N TYR A 168 10.34 6.34 11.64
CA TYR A 168 10.48 7.69 11.06
C TYR A 168 11.70 8.46 11.60
N ASP A 169 12.03 8.25 12.88
CA ASP A 169 13.15 8.90 13.56
C ASP A 169 14.52 8.56 12.92
N ALA A 170 14.72 7.30 12.49
CA ALA A 170 15.96 6.87 11.86
C ALA A 170 16.24 7.57 10.51
N MET A 171 15.21 8.15 9.88
CA MET A 171 15.30 8.83 8.59
C MET A 171 15.63 10.32 8.73
N VAL A 172 15.37 10.92 9.91
CA VAL A 172 15.45 12.38 10.13
C VAL A 172 16.58 12.78 11.08
N THR A 173 16.94 11.95 12.07
CA THR A 173 17.87 12.36 13.16
C THR A 173 19.29 11.80 13.07
N SER A 174 19.67 11.11 11.99
CA SER A 174 21.06 10.65 11.80
C SER A 174 21.82 11.41 10.70
N PRO A 175 22.22 12.68 10.89
CA PRO A 175 23.41 13.20 10.25
C PRO A 175 24.63 12.68 11.03
N SER A 176 24.78 11.36 11.12
CA SER A 176 25.96 10.72 11.70
C SER A 176 27.04 10.71 10.63
N GLU A 177 28.27 11.10 11.00
CA GLU A 177 29.46 11.24 10.14
C GLU A 177 29.98 9.92 9.52
N THR A 178 29.11 9.12 8.93
CA THR A 178 29.46 7.91 8.21
C THR A 178 29.40 8.19 6.72
N SER A 179 30.48 7.85 6.01
CA SER A 179 30.67 8.07 4.57
C SER A 179 29.38 7.95 3.74
N PRO A 180 29.14 8.87 2.78
CA PRO A 180 27.89 8.93 1.99
C PRO A 180 27.58 7.66 1.16
N GLY A 181 28.48 6.68 1.10
CA GLY A 181 28.23 5.37 0.48
C GLY A 181 27.50 4.37 1.39
N SER A 182 27.67 4.42 2.71
CA SER A 182 27.24 3.35 3.62
C SER A 182 25.71 3.26 3.80
N SER A 183 24.99 4.37 3.68
CA SER A 183 23.52 4.40 3.84
C SER A 183 22.76 3.96 2.60
N LEU A 184 23.35 4.13 1.40
CA LEU A 184 22.75 3.68 0.14
C LEU A 184 22.99 2.19 -0.08
N GLU A 185 24.18 1.71 0.26
CA GLU A 185 24.54 0.30 0.20
C GLU A 185 23.69 -0.54 1.16
N SER A 186 23.50 -0.07 2.40
CA SER A 186 22.62 -0.75 3.36
C SER A 186 21.15 -0.79 2.94
N GLN A 187 20.63 0.30 2.34
CA GLN A 187 19.27 0.30 1.78
C GLN A 187 19.13 -0.65 0.58
N SER A 188 20.19 -0.79 -0.24
CA SER A 188 20.22 -1.74 -1.35
C SER A 188 20.16 -3.17 -0.84
N GLU A 189 20.95 -3.52 0.18
CA GLU A 189 20.96 -4.86 0.80
C GLU A 189 19.61 -5.22 1.44
N GLU A 190 18.99 -4.28 2.15
CA GLU A 190 17.65 -4.46 2.74
C GLU A 190 16.58 -4.67 1.66
N LEU A 191 16.64 -3.92 0.55
CA LEU A 191 15.71 -4.05 -0.56
C LEU A 191 15.89 -5.40 -1.30
N GLU A 192 17.13 -5.85 -1.49
CA GLU A 192 17.43 -7.17 -2.04
C GLU A 192 16.92 -8.29 -1.13
N THR A 193 17.11 -8.16 0.18
CA THR A 193 16.61 -9.11 1.17
C THR A 193 15.09 -9.16 1.19
N ALA A 194 14.43 -7.99 1.22
CA ALA A 194 12.98 -7.86 1.16
C ALA A 194 12.42 -8.53 -0.11
N ARG A 195 13.10 -8.33 -1.24
CA ARG A 195 12.73 -8.95 -2.52
C ARG A 195 12.84 -10.47 -2.49
N ALA A 196 13.88 -11.03 -1.87
CA ALA A 196 14.02 -12.48 -1.74
C ALA A 196 12.86 -13.12 -0.96
N TYR A 197 12.48 -12.53 0.20
CA TYR A 197 11.31 -12.95 0.96
C TYR A 197 10.02 -12.83 0.13
N PHE A 198 9.83 -11.71 -0.57
CA PHE A 198 8.63 -11.47 -1.35
C PHE A 198 8.51 -12.39 -2.57
N ASP A 199 9.62 -12.71 -3.25
CA ASP A 199 9.62 -13.63 -4.39
C ASP A 199 9.23 -15.05 -3.95
N LEU A 200 9.64 -15.51 -2.76
CA LEU A 200 9.16 -16.77 -2.17
C LEU A 200 7.66 -16.71 -1.84
N ALA A 201 7.17 -15.60 -1.29
CA ALA A 201 5.75 -15.43 -1.01
C ALA A 201 4.91 -15.44 -2.30
N ARG A 202 5.37 -14.76 -3.35
CA ARG A 202 4.63 -14.61 -4.61
C ARG A 202 4.41 -15.95 -5.33
N GLN A 203 5.32 -16.90 -5.16
CA GLN A 203 5.15 -18.27 -5.66
C GLN A 203 3.96 -19.00 -5.01
N ARG A 204 3.58 -18.60 -3.79
CA ARG A 204 2.48 -19.20 -3.01
C ARG A 204 1.16 -18.47 -3.19
N LEU A 205 1.17 -17.16 -3.48
CA LEU A 205 -0.04 -16.35 -3.65
C LEU A 205 -1.08 -16.95 -4.62
N GLY A 206 -0.61 -17.52 -5.74
CA GLY A 206 -1.49 -18.14 -6.75
C GLY A 206 -2.07 -19.51 -6.38
N LEU A 207 -1.62 -20.10 -5.26
CA LEU A 207 -2.03 -21.42 -4.79
C LEU A 207 -3.04 -21.34 -3.64
N LEU A 208 -3.34 -20.14 -3.13
CA LEU A 208 -4.22 -19.96 -1.99
C LEU A 208 -5.69 -20.12 -2.40
N ASP A 209 -6.45 -20.86 -1.58
CA ASP A 209 -7.89 -20.99 -1.73
C ASP A 209 -8.61 -19.68 -1.41
N GLN A 210 -9.83 -19.53 -1.92
CA GLN A 210 -10.72 -18.39 -1.74
C GLN A 210 -11.10 -18.18 -0.26
N SER A 211 -10.22 -17.51 0.48
CA SER A 211 -10.28 -17.38 1.95
C SER A 211 -9.94 -15.96 2.38
N LEU A 212 -10.30 -15.61 3.63
CA LEU A 212 -9.86 -14.34 4.22
C LEU A 212 -8.33 -14.23 4.25
N LEU A 213 -7.62 -15.33 4.51
CA LEU A 213 -6.17 -15.38 4.50
C LEU A 213 -5.58 -15.06 3.11
N ALA A 214 -6.19 -15.59 2.05
CA ALA A 214 -5.79 -15.24 0.68
C ALA A 214 -6.01 -13.75 0.38
N ALA A 215 -7.15 -13.19 0.81
CA ALA A 215 -7.40 -11.75 0.66
C ALA A 215 -6.37 -10.91 1.43
N GLN A 216 -6.03 -11.29 2.66
CA GLN A 216 -4.99 -10.64 3.48
C GLN A 216 -3.61 -10.72 2.82
N CYS A 217 -3.23 -11.89 2.27
CA CYS A 217 -1.98 -12.05 1.54
C CYS A 217 -1.91 -11.12 0.32
N GLN A 218 -2.98 -11.08 -0.49
CA GLN A 218 -3.04 -10.19 -1.65
C GLN A 218 -2.98 -8.71 -1.24
N PHE A 219 -3.69 -8.33 -0.17
CA PHE A 219 -3.64 -6.97 0.35
C PHE A 219 -2.21 -6.56 0.73
N PHE A 220 -1.51 -7.36 1.54
CA PHE A 220 -0.13 -7.03 1.92
C PHE A 220 0.87 -7.14 0.76
N ALA A 221 0.60 -7.95 -0.26
CA ALA A 221 1.35 -7.88 -1.51
C ALA A 221 1.18 -6.52 -2.19
N GLY A 222 -0.02 -5.93 -2.14
CA GLY A 222 -0.26 -4.55 -2.56
C GLY A 222 0.53 -3.54 -1.73
N VAL A 223 0.53 -3.69 -0.41
CA VAL A 223 1.34 -2.85 0.51
C VAL A 223 2.83 -2.95 0.17
N TYR A 224 3.36 -4.15 -0.07
CA TYR A 224 4.76 -4.33 -0.50
C TYR A 224 5.06 -3.53 -1.77
N TYR A 225 4.18 -3.62 -2.78
CA TYR A 225 4.36 -2.85 -4.00
C TYR A 225 4.32 -1.33 -3.77
N MET A 226 3.55 -0.84 -2.78
CA MET A 226 3.60 0.56 -2.37
C MET A 226 4.95 0.95 -1.78
N PHE A 227 5.53 0.12 -0.91
CA PHE A 227 6.87 0.34 -0.35
C PHE A 227 7.95 0.35 -1.44
N THR A 228 7.77 -0.44 -2.50
CA THR A 228 8.70 -0.49 -3.65
C THR A 228 8.34 0.46 -4.79
N LEU A 229 7.43 1.42 -4.55
CA LEU A 229 7.00 2.45 -5.52
C LEU A 229 6.46 1.89 -6.85
N ALA A 230 5.69 0.80 -6.79
CA ALA A 230 5.04 0.16 -7.93
C ALA A 230 3.49 0.26 -7.82
N PRO A 231 2.91 1.47 -7.92
CA PRO A 231 1.50 1.73 -7.58
C PRO A 231 0.51 0.95 -8.46
N LEU A 232 0.80 0.72 -9.74
CA LEU A 232 -0.08 -0.05 -10.62
C LEU A 232 -0.15 -1.53 -10.23
N ARG A 233 1.00 -2.09 -9.84
CA ARG A 233 1.06 -3.46 -9.31
C ARG A 233 0.32 -3.53 -7.98
N ALA A 234 0.52 -2.52 -7.11
CA ALA A 234 -0.18 -2.42 -5.84
C ALA A 234 -1.70 -2.39 -6.02
N TRP A 235 -2.21 -1.53 -6.91
CA TRP A 235 -3.63 -1.45 -7.21
C TRP A 235 -4.19 -2.79 -7.70
N SER A 236 -3.49 -3.48 -8.62
CA SER A 236 -3.94 -4.79 -9.10
C SER A 236 -4.02 -5.82 -7.97
N GLN A 237 -3.13 -5.78 -6.99
CA GLN A 237 -3.21 -6.66 -5.81
C GLN A 237 -4.37 -6.28 -4.89
N PHE A 238 -4.61 -4.98 -4.66
CA PHE A 238 -5.76 -4.53 -3.87
C PHE A 238 -7.08 -4.90 -4.52
N GLU A 239 -7.21 -4.78 -5.84
CA GLU A 239 -8.37 -5.22 -6.59
C GLU A 239 -8.59 -6.73 -6.49
N HIS A 240 -7.51 -7.51 -6.58
CA HIS A 240 -7.59 -8.94 -6.38
C HIS A 240 -8.05 -9.28 -4.94
N ALA A 241 -7.46 -8.63 -3.94
CA ALA A 241 -7.82 -8.80 -2.53
C ALA A 241 -9.30 -8.47 -2.26
N ALA A 242 -9.78 -7.37 -2.84
CA ALA A 242 -11.18 -6.94 -2.75
C ALA A 242 -12.14 -7.98 -3.34
N ASN A 243 -11.83 -8.52 -4.52
CA ASN A 243 -12.63 -9.57 -5.14
C ASN A 243 -12.62 -10.86 -4.31
N ILE A 244 -11.46 -11.25 -3.75
CA ILE A 244 -11.40 -12.42 -2.87
C ILE A 244 -12.31 -12.25 -1.68
N PHE A 245 -12.17 -11.12 -1.00
CA PHE A 245 -12.94 -10.78 0.18
C PHE A 245 -14.44 -10.68 -0.11
N TYR A 246 -14.83 -10.05 -1.22
CA TYR A 246 -16.23 -9.92 -1.61
C TYR A 246 -16.91 -11.29 -1.74
N ILE A 247 -16.27 -12.22 -2.46
CA ILE A 247 -16.79 -13.58 -2.62
C ILE A 247 -16.81 -14.29 -1.27
N HIS A 248 -15.70 -14.24 -0.52
CA HIS A 248 -15.61 -14.87 0.79
C HIS A 248 -16.73 -14.41 1.71
N TRP A 249 -16.96 -13.10 1.84
CA TRP A 249 -18.00 -12.51 2.66
C TRP A 249 -19.41 -12.87 2.18
N LYS A 250 -19.70 -12.72 0.89
CA LYS A 250 -21.04 -12.95 0.32
C LYS A 250 -21.52 -14.38 0.49
N TYR A 251 -20.60 -15.34 0.49
CA TYR A 251 -20.91 -16.76 0.63
C TYR A 251 -20.51 -17.32 2.01
N GLN A 252 -20.12 -16.48 2.96
CA GLN A 252 -19.80 -16.91 4.32
C GLN A 252 -21.07 -17.30 5.07
N SER A 253 -21.01 -18.39 5.84
CA SER A 253 -22.09 -18.75 6.75
C SER A 253 -22.20 -17.74 7.91
N PRO A 254 -23.40 -17.23 8.23
CA PRO A 254 -23.60 -16.25 9.30
C PRO A 254 -23.19 -16.77 10.70
N ASP A 255 -23.08 -18.08 10.89
CA ASP A 255 -22.62 -18.66 12.16
C ASP A 255 -21.13 -18.40 12.45
N ASN A 256 -20.29 -18.21 11.42
CA ASN A 256 -18.86 -17.99 11.59
C ASN A 256 -18.54 -16.55 12.05
N LEU A 257 -19.41 -15.58 11.76
CA LEU A 257 -19.22 -14.17 12.13
C LEU A 257 -19.51 -13.86 13.60
N LYS A 258 -20.02 -14.85 14.37
CA LYS A 258 -20.30 -14.70 15.80
C LYS A 258 -19.04 -14.54 16.66
N GLN A 259 -17.86 -14.83 16.09
CA GLN A 259 -16.60 -14.68 16.79
C GLN A 259 -16.11 -13.23 16.66
N ALA A 260 -16.15 -12.48 17.77
CA ALA A 260 -15.81 -11.05 17.81
C ALA A 260 -14.44 -10.72 17.19
N HIS A 261 -13.45 -11.61 17.32
CA HIS A 261 -12.12 -11.45 16.73
C HIS A 261 -12.14 -11.52 15.19
N LEU A 262 -12.92 -12.45 14.63
CA LEU A 262 -13.09 -12.59 13.19
C LEU A 262 -13.85 -11.39 12.62
N ALA A 263 -14.89 -10.93 13.32
CA ALA A 263 -15.66 -9.74 12.95
C ALA A 263 -14.76 -8.50 12.83
N ARG A 264 -13.90 -8.26 13.83
CA ARG A 264 -12.95 -7.14 13.80
C ARG A 264 -11.96 -7.25 12.64
N SER A 265 -11.35 -8.42 12.43
CA SER A 265 -10.37 -8.61 11.36
C SER A 265 -10.98 -8.39 9.97
N VAL A 266 -12.21 -8.86 9.77
CA VAL A 266 -12.98 -8.69 8.53
C VAL A 266 -13.35 -7.22 8.30
N GLN A 267 -13.80 -6.52 9.33
CA GLN A 267 -14.14 -5.10 9.27
C GLN A 267 -12.89 -4.24 9.00
N SER A 268 -11.79 -4.50 9.72
CA SER A 268 -10.50 -3.84 9.49
C SER A 268 -9.99 -4.10 8.08
N PHE A 269 -10.16 -5.31 7.57
CA PHE A 269 -9.83 -5.64 6.18
C PHE A 269 -10.65 -4.80 5.19
N TYR A 270 -11.98 -4.78 5.34
CA TYR A 270 -12.88 -4.04 4.47
C TYR A 270 -12.46 -2.56 4.34
N TRP A 271 -12.27 -1.88 5.47
CA TRP A 271 -11.91 -0.47 5.47
C TRP A 271 -10.49 -0.21 4.95
N SER A 272 -9.52 -1.08 5.30
CA SER A 272 -8.14 -0.93 4.82
C SER A 272 -8.07 -1.11 3.31
N CYS A 273 -8.73 -2.15 2.78
CA CYS A 273 -8.75 -2.45 1.35
C CYS A 273 -9.48 -1.37 0.55
N LEU A 274 -10.68 -0.96 0.99
CA LEU A 274 -11.43 0.11 0.34
C LEU A 274 -10.64 1.42 0.31
N LYS A 275 -10.01 1.81 1.43
CA LYS A 275 -9.16 3.00 1.52
C LYS A 275 -8.01 2.93 0.51
N SER A 276 -7.23 1.85 0.51
CA SER A 276 -6.09 1.69 -0.41
C SER A 276 -6.52 1.73 -1.88
N GLN A 277 -7.68 1.15 -2.24
CA GLN A 277 -8.18 1.23 -3.62
C GLN A 277 -8.64 2.63 -4.01
N VAL A 278 -9.32 3.35 -3.11
CA VAL A 278 -9.77 4.73 -3.39
C VAL A 278 -8.59 5.67 -3.52
N GLU A 279 -7.62 5.59 -2.60
CA GLU A 279 -6.41 6.43 -2.62
C GLU A 279 -5.63 6.25 -3.93
N LEU A 280 -5.38 5.01 -4.36
CA LEU A 280 -4.68 4.76 -5.64
C LEU A 280 -5.56 5.01 -6.86
N GLY A 281 -6.86 4.75 -6.76
CA GLY A 281 -7.80 4.86 -7.88
C GLY A 281 -8.03 6.29 -8.34
N LEU A 282 -7.99 7.25 -7.40
CA LEU A 282 -8.10 8.68 -7.71
C LEU A 282 -6.90 9.19 -8.52
N ASP A 283 -5.72 8.66 -8.27
CA ASP A 283 -4.50 9.09 -8.96
C ASP A 283 -4.36 8.52 -10.38
N VAL A 284 -5.02 7.39 -10.69
CA VAL A 284 -4.77 6.59 -11.91
C VAL A 284 -6.03 6.34 -12.78
N TYR A 285 -7.21 6.84 -12.39
CA TYR A 285 -8.49 6.61 -13.11
C TYR A 285 -8.86 5.13 -13.28
N LEU A 286 -8.66 4.36 -12.22
CA LEU A 286 -8.94 2.92 -12.23
C LEU A 286 -10.40 2.65 -11.79
N PRO A 287 -10.97 1.49 -12.17
CA PRO A 287 -12.34 1.12 -11.79
C PRO A 287 -12.61 1.24 -10.29
N GLN A 288 -13.87 1.58 -9.95
CA GLN A 288 -14.30 1.63 -8.55
C GLN A 288 -14.27 0.24 -7.92
N SER A 289 -13.92 0.20 -6.63
CA SER A 289 -13.88 -1.05 -5.86
C SER A 289 -15.23 -1.74 -5.78
N VAL A 290 -15.23 -3.06 -5.95
CA VAL A 290 -16.40 -3.94 -5.71
C VAL A 290 -16.89 -3.89 -4.25
N LEU A 291 -16.05 -3.44 -3.31
CA LEU A 291 -16.40 -3.34 -1.89
C LEU A 291 -17.40 -2.21 -1.61
N LYS A 292 -17.51 -1.22 -2.50
CA LYS A 292 -18.43 -0.08 -2.35
C LYS A 292 -19.89 -0.51 -2.16
N ASP A 293 -20.26 -1.65 -2.73
CA ASP A 293 -21.63 -2.18 -2.65
C ASP A 293 -21.88 -3.04 -1.40
N LEU A 294 -20.86 -3.21 -0.55
CA LEU A 294 -20.88 -4.13 0.58
C LEU A 294 -20.94 -3.40 1.93
N ASN A 295 -21.91 -2.50 2.07
CA ASN A 295 -22.07 -1.65 3.25
C ASN A 295 -22.20 -2.43 4.57
N ASP A 296 -22.80 -3.63 4.54
CA ASP A 296 -22.99 -4.46 5.73
C ASP A 296 -21.66 -4.91 6.34
N ALA A 297 -20.62 -5.12 5.53
CA ALA A 297 -19.29 -5.55 5.99
C ALA A 297 -18.52 -4.46 6.76
N GLY A 298 -18.87 -3.19 6.53
CA GLY A 298 -18.31 -2.03 7.23
C GLY A 298 -19.29 -1.32 8.17
N SER A 299 -20.49 -1.87 8.37
CA SER A 299 -21.62 -1.16 8.99
C SER A 299 -21.45 -0.89 10.49
N GLU A 300 -20.63 -1.67 11.17
CA GLU A 300 -20.16 -1.32 12.50
C GLU A 300 -18.96 -0.39 12.32
N LEU A 301 -19.00 0.82 12.89
CA LEU A 301 -17.78 1.60 13.09
C LEU A 301 -16.90 0.83 14.09
N PRO A 302 -15.56 0.90 14.00
CA PRO A 302 -14.71 0.22 14.97
C PRO A 302 -15.11 0.67 16.37
N MET A 303 -15.59 -0.27 17.19
CA MET A 303 -16.03 0.07 18.54
C MET A 303 -14.83 0.58 19.33
N PRO A 304 -14.99 1.66 20.13
CA PRO A 304 -13.93 2.13 20.99
C PRO A 304 -13.45 0.98 21.90
N PRO A 305 -12.15 0.91 22.24
CA PRO A 305 -11.64 -0.11 23.14
C PRO A 305 -12.43 -0.10 24.44
N GLU A 306 -12.88 -1.27 24.88
CA GLU A 306 -13.59 -1.42 26.15
C GLU A 306 -12.64 -0.99 27.27
N LEU A 307 -12.93 0.16 27.90
CA LEU A 307 -12.25 0.56 29.11
C LEU A 307 -12.69 -0.42 30.19
N ASP A 308 -11.79 -1.29 30.64
CA ASP A 308 -12.01 -2.11 31.82
C ASP A 308 -12.53 -1.21 32.94
N ALA A 309 -13.81 -1.40 33.30
CA ALA A 309 -14.45 -0.63 34.34
C ALA A 309 -13.63 -0.82 35.62
N CYS A 310 -12.92 0.23 36.03
CA CYS A 310 -12.21 0.27 37.30
C CYS A 310 -13.21 -0.12 38.40
N PRO A 311 -12.95 -1.17 39.20
CA PRO A 311 -13.88 -1.57 40.25
C PRO A 311 -14.04 -0.41 41.23
N PRO A 312 -15.28 -0.11 41.69
CA PRO A 312 -15.52 0.97 42.62
C PRO A 312 -14.75 0.72 43.92
N ARG A 313 -14.04 1.75 44.38
CA ARG A 313 -13.39 1.80 45.70
C ARG A 313 -14.40 1.73 46.84
#